data_AF-A0A8T1WN33-F1
#
_entry.id   AF-A0A8T1WN33-F1
#
_cell.length_a   1.000
_cell.length_b   1.000
_cell.length_c   1.000
_cell.angle_alpha   90.00
_cell.angle_beta   90.00
_cell.angle_gamma   90.00
#
_symmetry.space_group_name_H-M   'P 1'
#
loop_
_entity.id
_entity.type
_entity.pdbx_description
1 polymer ?
#
loop_
_entity_poly.entity_id
_entity_poly.type
_entity_poly.pdbx_seq_one_letter_code
_entity_poly.pdbx_strand_id
1 'polypeptide(L)'
;MASARRSKRPPTASSSSSWLNGSWLVVALLAIAAAVFARDSQTLRLALNRVLLETAEPSAVDCSDAHQYLTDVMPVKGFHVLCIKRATDYNRLTVTGFRDGMLSNRSVHVEADLAAFTRAVESEMLQLPPPSDEYARQFKQPAAYFTPDGEPVEKKIEELQDRVVFLFEGGQFIWPGVRIGHKTLVKDTFGRGDLEMETISMTPLVFSVEEFLRDDEIDVILDLSMPHLAPSGVTLQDGHENRPATDWRTSTTYWLESSSHRTVQDIDRRTADLVKVPISHQESVQVLRYEKTQHYDQHLDYFAVDRHRNSPDVLKQIEYGHKNRMITVFWYMSDVVKGGHTNFARAGGLPPPPSNKGCTQGISVAPKKRKVVVFYSMLPNGEGDPTSLHAGCPVEEGIKFSGNKWVWNKPRLDDE
;
A
#
# COMPACT_ATOMS: atom_id res chain seq x y z
N MET A 1 37.45 40.34 96.06
CA MET A 1 37.96 39.67 94.84
C MET A 1 36.87 39.78 93.77
N ALA A 2 37.23 40.39 92.65
CA ALA A 2 36.43 40.78 91.48
C ALA A 2 35.64 39.59 90.84
N SER A 3 34.55 39.70 90.07
CA SER A 3 33.70 40.79 89.55
C SER A 3 32.37 40.16 89.05
N ALA A 4 31.29 40.95 89.16
CA ALA A 4 30.03 41.09 88.39
C ALA A 4 29.79 40.24 87.11
N ARG A 5 28.61 40.08 86.50
CA ARG A 5 27.18 40.49 86.64
C ARG A 5 26.41 39.75 85.52
N ARG A 6 25.07 39.69 85.66
CA ARG A 6 24.03 39.34 84.66
C ARG A 6 24.25 39.89 83.22
N SER A 7 23.65 39.21 82.21
CA SER A 7 22.56 39.75 81.32
C SER A 7 22.64 39.49 79.79
N LYS A 8 21.66 38.73 79.26
CA LYS A 8 20.79 38.89 78.04
C LYS A 8 21.30 38.85 76.56
N ARG A 9 20.67 37.91 75.80
CA ARG A 9 20.00 37.96 74.44
C ARG A 9 20.85 38.09 73.12
N PRO A 10 20.32 37.73 71.92
CA PRO A 10 20.03 36.41 71.28
C PRO A 10 20.71 36.34 69.85
N PRO A 11 20.16 35.73 68.76
CA PRO A 11 19.91 34.33 68.33
C PRO A 11 20.73 33.86 67.07
N THR A 12 20.55 32.60 66.60
CA THR A 12 20.53 32.06 65.20
C THR A 12 21.33 30.77 64.91
N ALA A 13 20.72 29.91 64.05
CA ALA A 13 21.25 28.79 63.21
C ALA A 13 21.80 27.53 63.95
N SER A 14 21.73 26.28 63.46
CA SER A 14 21.40 25.67 62.17
C SER A 14 21.04 24.18 62.32
N SER A 15 20.42 23.64 61.27
CA SER A 15 20.02 22.27 60.96
C SER A 15 21.06 21.15 61.12
N SER A 16 20.59 19.94 61.46
CA SER A 16 20.91 18.71 60.70
C SER A 16 19.86 17.62 60.98
N SER A 17 19.22 17.08 59.94
CA SER A 17 18.46 15.83 60.02
C SER A 17 18.74 14.98 58.78
N SER A 18 18.95 13.70 59.05
CA SER A 18 19.61 12.67 58.24
C SER A 18 18.86 12.20 57.00
N TRP A 19 19.65 11.81 56.02
CA TRP A 19 19.34 11.04 54.82
C TRP A 19 18.78 9.64 55.14
N LEU A 20 17.72 9.21 54.45
CA LEU A 20 17.39 7.81 54.19
C LEU A 20 16.67 7.69 52.83
N ASN A 21 17.15 6.75 52.02
CA ASN A 21 17.06 6.67 50.56
C ASN A 21 15.70 6.17 50.00
N GLY A 22 15.18 6.85 48.98
CA GLY A 22 13.98 6.46 48.20
C GLY A 22 14.21 5.42 47.09
N SER A 23 15.43 4.89 46.88
CA SER A 23 15.74 3.96 45.79
C SER A 23 15.14 2.56 45.94
N TRP A 24 14.90 2.07 47.16
CA TRP A 24 14.45 0.69 47.37
C TRP A 24 12.99 0.45 46.95
N LEU A 25 12.13 1.46 47.14
CA LEU A 25 10.72 1.40 46.73
C LEU A 25 10.55 1.39 45.21
N VAL A 26 11.38 2.15 44.49
CA VAL A 26 11.36 2.20 43.02
C VAL A 26 11.87 0.89 42.41
N VAL A 27 12.94 0.31 42.96
CA VAL A 27 13.48 -0.98 42.50
C VAL A 27 12.49 -2.12 42.79
N ALA A 28 11.80 -2.10 43.93
CA ALA A 28 10.78 -3.10 44.25
C ALA A 28 9.54 -3.01 43.33
N LEU A 29 9.10 -1.80 42.99
CA LEU A 29 7.99 -1.59 42.04
C LEU A 29 8.35 -2.00 40.60
N LEU A 30 9.58 -1.73 40.15
CA LEU A 30 10.09 -2.18 38.85
C LEU A 30 10.23 -3.70 38.76
N ALA A 31 10.65 -4.36 39.85
CA ALA A 31 10.77 -5.82 39.90
C ALA A 31 9.39 -6.52 39.88
N ILE A 32 8.38 -5.94 40.54
CA ILE A 32 7.00 -6.45 40.53
C ILE A 32 6.37 -6.24 39.14
N ALA A 33 6.58 -5.07 38.51
CA ALA A 33 6.13 -4.84 37.13
C ALA A 33 6.81 -5.81 36.14
N ALA A 34 8.13 -6.00 36.24
CA ALA A 34 8.84 -6.96 35.40
C ALA A 34 8.34 -8.40 35.59
N ALA A 35 8.00 -8.81 36.81
CA ALA A 35 7.48 -10.15 37.10
C ALA A 35 6.02 -10.36 36.62
N VAL A 36 5.19 -9.31 36.62
CA VAL A 36 3.79 -9.37 36.15
C VAL A 36 3.70 -9.30 34.62
N PHE A 37 4.59 -8.54 33.96
CA PHE A 37 4.60 -8.38 32.50
C PHE A 37 5.50 -9.37 31.74
N ALA A 38 6.29 -10.20 32.43
CA ALA A 38 7.09 -11.26 31.80
C ALA A 38 6.27 -12.43 31.22
N ARG A 39 4.93 -12.43 31.35
CA ARG A 39 4.05 -13.47 30.79
C ARG A 39 3.46 -13.12 29.41
N ASP A 40 3.60 -11.88 28.96
CA ASP A 40 3.12 -11.47 27.64
C ASP A 40 4.07 -10.41 27.05
N SER A 41 4.91 -10.85 26.12
CA SER A 41 5.91 -10.02 25.46
C SER A 41 5.30 -8.91 24.58
N GLN A 42 4.04 -9.04 24.16
CA GLN A 42 3.36 -8.02 23.37
C GLN A 42 2.92 -6.84 24.24
N THR A 43 2.37 -7.09 25.44
CA THR A 43 2.01 -6.00 26.37
C THR A 43 3.23 -5.26 26.89
N LEU A 44 4.35 -5.94 27.14
CA LEU A 44 5.60 -5.29 27.55
C LEU A 44 6.14 -4.37 26.43
N ARG A 45 6.12 -4.82 25.17
CA ARG A 45 6.50 -4.00 24.01
C ARG A 45 5.57 -2.80 23.82
N LEU A 46 4.26 -2.99 23.94
CA LEU A 46 3.28 -1.92 23.84
C LEU A 46 3.45 -0.88 24.96
N ALA A 47 3.68 -1.32 26.20
CA ALA A 47 3.92 -0.43 27.34
C ALA A 47 5.25 0.32 27.23
N LEU A 48 6.33 -0.36 26.82
CA LEU A 48 7.62 0.27 26.57
C LEU A 48 7.55 1.27 25.41
N ASN A 49 6.88 0.93 24.31
CA ASN A 49 6.66 1.85 23.19
C ASN A 49 5.86 3.08 23.64
N ARG A 50 4.83 2.90 24.49
CA ARG A 50 4.02 4.00 25.01
C ARG A 50 4.80 4.93 25.93
N VAL A 51 5.66 4.38 26.79
CA VAL A 51 6.55 5.18 27.67
C VAL A 51 7.67 5.87 26.87
N LEU A 52 8.19 5.24 25.82
CA LEU A 52 9.16 5.87 24.90
C LEU A 52 8.50 6.99 24.06
N LEU A 53 7.24 6.83 23.65
CA LEU A 53 6.44 7.86 22.98
C LEU A 53 6.14 9.06 23.89
N GLU A 54 5.94 8.84 25.18
CA GLU A 54 5.67 9.91 26.16
C GLU A 54 6.93 10.66 26.63
N THR A 55 8.13 10.12 26.39
CA THR A 55 9.42 10.69 26.85
C THR A 55 10.33 11.18 25.73
N ALA A 56 9.99 10.92 24.47
CA ALA A 56 10.66 11.55 23.34
C ALA A 56 10.17 12.99 23.21
N GLU A 57 11.08 13.98 23.30
CA GLU A 57 10.78 15.26 22.66
C GLU A 57 10.40 14.99 21.20
N PRO A 58 9.36 15.64 20.64
CA PRO A 58 8.96 15.39 19.26
C PRO A 58 10.17 15.68 18.39
N SER A 59 10.77 14.63 17.82
CA SER A 59 11.86 14.78 16.88
C SER A 59 11.32 15.65 15.75
N ALA A 60 11.85 16.87 15.62
CA ALA A 60 11.45 17.76 14.55
C ALA A 60 11.64 17.00 13.23
N VAL A 61 10.56 16.81 12.47
CA VAL A 61 10.61 16.09 11.20
C VAL A 61 11.69 16.70 10.31
N ASP A 62 12.53 15.89 9.68
CA ASP A 62 13.42 16.38 8.64
C ASP A 62 12.69 16.30 7.29
N CYS A 63 12.56 17.43 6.59
CA CYS A 63 11.93 17.42 5.27
C CYS A 63 12.85 16.85 4.20
N SER A 64 14.15 16.71 4.49
CA SER A 64 15.06 16.00 3.59
C SER A 64 14.70 14.51 3.47
N ASP A 65 14.06 13.93 4.51
CA ASP A 65 13.58 12.54 4.48
C ASP A 65 12.53 12.30 3.40
N ALA A 66 11.80 13.33 2.96
CA ALA A 66 10.82 13.22 1.89
C ALA A 66 11.48 12.78 0.56
N HIS A 67 12.74 13.13 0.33
CA HIS A 67 13.45 12.87 -0.92
C HIS A 67 13.58 11.38 -1.26
N GLN A 68 13.54 10.49 -0.26
CA GLN A 68 13.65 9.05 -0.48
C GLN A 68 12.41 8.44 -1.16
N TYR A 69 11.28 9.15 -1.14
CA TYR A 69 10.00 8.70 -1.70
C TYR A 69 9.69 9.32 -3.06
N LEU A 70 10.55 10.22 -3.55
CA LEU A 70 10.32 10.97 -4.78
C LEU A 70 10.78 10.17 -6.00
N THR A 71 10.08 10.41 -7.12
CA THR A 71 10.43 9.84 -8.43
C THR A 71 11.44 10.73 -9.15
N ASP A 72 12.43 10.11 -9.80
CA ASP A 72 13.41 10.79 -10.67
C ASP A 72 13.15 10.54 -12.16
N VAL A 73 12.11 9.76 -12.49
CA VAL A 73 11.83 9.31 -13.87
C VAL A 73 10.77 10.17 -14.55
N MET A 74 9.52 10.12 -14.06
CA MET A 74 8.38 10.86 -14.61
C MET A 74 7.39 11.22 -13.49
N PRO A 75 6.62 12.31 -13.64
CA PRO A 75 5.55 12.67 -12.70
C PRO A 75 4.53 11.53 -12.56
N VAL A 76 4.20 11.17 -11.32
CA VAL A 76 3.17 10.18 -11.02
C VAL A 76 1.87 10.91 -10.68
N LYS A 77 1.02 11.06 -11.69
CA LYS A 77 -0.22 11.86 -11.62
C LYS A 77 -1.07 11.49 -10.40
N GLY A 78 -1.26 12.45 -9.50
CA GLY A 78 -2.13 12.32 -8.32
C GLY A 78 -1.48 11.74 -7.08
N PHE A 79 -0.16 11.51 -7.09
CA PHE A 79 0.63 11.15 -5.91
C PHE A 79 1.44 12.36 -5.47
N HIS A 80 1.24 12.83 -4.24
CA HIS A 80 1.95 13.99 -3.71
C HIS A 80 2.63 13.63 -2.40
N VAL A 81 3.82 14.18 -2.15
CA VAL A 81 4.53 14.04 -0.87
C VAL A 81 4.52 15.38 -0.16
N LEU A 82 4.16 15.40 1.11
CA LEU A 82 4.12 16.59 1.95
C LEU A 82 4.99 16.37 3.17
N CYS A 83 5.90 17.31 3.44
CA CYS A 83 6.53 17.44 4.76
C CYS A 83 5.85 18.58 5.51
N ILE A 84 5.28 18.28 6.67
CA ILE A 84 4.50 19.24 7.45
C ILE A 84 5.23 19.49 8.77
N LYS A 85 5.79 20.68 8.93
CA LYS A 85 6.52 21.11 10.12
C LYS A 85 5.68 22.09 10.92
N ARG A 86 5.50 21.85 12.21
CA ARG A 86 4.93 22.87 13.09
C ARG A 86 5.97 23.95 13.38
N ALA A 87 5.54 25.21 13.36
CA ALA A 87 6.37 26.34 13.72
C ALA A 87 6.54 26.44 15.24
N THR A 88 7.56 27.18 15.69
CA THR A 88 7.88 27.37 17.11
C THR A 88 6.79 28.11 17.89
N ASP A 89 5.91 28.84 17.20
CA ASP A 89 4.77 29.54 17.79
C ASP A 89 3.51 28.65 17.94
N TYR A 90 3.59 27.37 17.53
CA TYR A 90 2.55 26.35 17.56
C TYR A 90 1.26 26.65 16.78
N ASN A 91 1.07 27.89 16.32
CA ASN A 91 -0.13 28.34 15.61
C ASN A 91 0.03 28.27 14.08
N ARG A 92 1.22 27.94 13.59
CA ARG A 92 1.52 27.90 12.16
C ARG A 92 2.18 26.60 11.76
N LEU A 93 1.98 26.24 10.50
CA LEU A 93 2.64 25.13 9.83
C LEU A 93 3.49 25.67 8.68
N THR A 94 4.65 25.05 8.48
CA THR A 94 5.42 25.14 7.25
C THR A 94 5.24 23.83 6.50
N VAL A 95 4.63 23.90 5.32
CA VAL A 95 4.37 22.74 4.48
C VAL A 95 5.25 22.82 3.25
N THR A 96 6.11 21.82 3.05
CA THR A 96 6.86 21.62 1.81
C THR A 96 6.19 20.51 1.01
N GLY A 97 5.62 20.86 -0.14
CA GLY A 97 4.91 19.92 -1.01
C GLY A 97 5.67 19.60 -2.29
N PHE A 98 5.71 18.31 -2.61
CA PHE A 98 6.28 17.71 -3.80
C PHE A 98 5.15 17.15 -4.65
N ARG A 99 4.79 17.89 -5.71
CA ARG A 99 3.65 17.55 -6.56
C ARG A 99 4.01 16.38 -7.49
N ASP A 100 3.08 15.45 -7.67
CA ASP A 100 3.22 14.29 -8.57
C ASP A 100 4.50 13.46 -8.28
N GLY A 101 4.93 13.45 -7.01
CA GLY A 101 6.13 12.78 -6.51
C GLY A 101 7.45 13.37 -7.00
N MET A 102 7.45 14.54 -7.66
CA MET A 102 8.63 15.14 -8.28
C MET A 102 9.51 15.89 -7.27
N LEU A 103 10.83 15.96 -7.53
CA LEU A 103 11.79 16.70 -6.70
C LEU A 103 11.48 18.21 -6.58
N SER A 104 10.89 18.80 -7.63
CA SER A 104 10.46 20.19 -7.59
C SER A 104 9.39 20.39 -6.53
N ASN A 105 9.67 21.28 -5.57
CA ASN A 105 8.77 21.54 -4.45
C ASN A 105 8.36 23.00 -4.34
N ARG A 106 7.33 23.23 -3.56
CA ARG A 106 6.89 24.54 -3.11
C ARG A 106 6.71 24.48 -1.60
N SER A 107 7.06 25.57 -0.92
CA SER A 107 6.78 25.72 0.51
C SER A 107 5.76 26.82 0.76
N VAL A 108 4.85 26.57 1.69
CA VAL A 108 3.84 27.53 2.15
C VAL A 108 3.83 27.59 3.68
N HIS A 109 3.51 28.77 4.22
CA HIS A 109 3.29 28.95 5.65
C HIS A 109 1.81 29.22 5.88
N VAL A 110 1.16 28.37 6.67
CA VAL A 110 -0.30 28.41 6.88
C VAL A 110 -0.59 28.42 8.36
N GLU A 111 -1.75 28.95 8.74
CA GLU A 111 -2.26 28.77 10.10
C GLU A 111 -2.52 27.28 10.34
N ALA A 112 -2.35 26.82 11.57
CA ALA A 112 -2.66 25.46 12.02
C ALA A 112 -4.18 25.24 12.11
N ASP A 113 -4.89 25.56 11.03
CA ASP A 113 -6.33 25.41 10.84
C ASP A 113 -6.59 24.59 9.58
N LEU A 114 -7.58 23.69 9.65
CA LEU A 114 -7.85 22.75 8.57
C LEU A 114 -8.36 23.43 7.29
N ALA A 115 -9.14 24.50 7.40
CA ALA A 115 -9.66 25.21 6.24
C ALA A 115 -8.56 26.04 5.56
N ALA A 116 -7.71 26.70 6.33
CA ALA A 116 -6.52 27.38 5.84
C ALA A 116 -5.56 26.40 5.16
N PHE A 117 -5.28 25.26 5.79
CA PHE A 117 -4.46 24.18 5.23
C PHE A 117 -5.03 23.66 3.92
N THR A 118 -6.31 23.26 3.88
CA THR A 118 -6.95 22.72 2.67
C THR A 118 -6.87 23.69 1.49
N ARG A 119 -7.11 24.98 1.73
CA ARG A 119 -7.02 26.02 0.69
C ARG A 119 -5.58 26.14 0.16
N ALA A 120 -4.62 26.38 1.04
CA ALA A 120 -3.25 26.68 0.65
C ALA A 120 -2.51 25.45 0.11
N VAL A 121 -2.74 24.27 0.69
CA VAL A 121 -2.06 23.03 0.33
C VAL A 121 -2.75 22.33 -0.83
N GLU A 122 -4.01 21.94 -0.67
CA GLU A 122 -4.69 21.12 -1.68
C GLU A 122 -5.09 21.98 -2.90
N SER A 123 -5.70 23.15 -2.68
CA SER A 123 -6.23 23.96 -3.79
C SER A 123 -5.15 24.79 -4.50
N GLU A 124 -4.23 25.43 -3.76
CA GLU A 124 -3.26 26.36 -4.35
C GLU A 124 -1.89 25.75 -4.65
N MET A 125 -1.34 24.95 -3.73
CA MET A 125 -0.02 24.33 -3.89
C MET A 125 -0.06 23.09 -4.78
N LEU A 126 -0.94 22.13 -4.48
CA LEU A 126 -1.08 20.87 -5.23
C LEU A 126 -2.03 20.98 -6.42
N GLN A 127 -2.94 21.97 -6.41
CA GLN A 127 -3.91 22.22 -7.48
C GLN A 127 -4.81 21.02 -7.74
N LEU A 128 -5.33 20.41 -6.68
CA LEU A 128 -6.20 19.24 -6.80
C LEU A 128 -7.43 19.60 -7.67
N PRO A 129 -7.72 18.83 -8.73
CA PRO A 129 -8.79 19.18 -9.64
C PRO A 129 -10.16 18.98 -8.97
N PRO A 130 -11.12 19.89 -9.18
CA PRO A 130 -12.50 19.64 -8.78
C PRO A 130 -13.06 18.45 -9.58
N PRO A 131 -14.14 17.81 -9.10
CA PRO A 131 -14.84 16.77 -9.86
C PRO A 131 -15.22 17.26 -11.28
N SER A 132 -14.90 16.45 -12.30
CA SER A 132 -15.05 16.81 -13.72
C SER A 132 -16.49 16.82 -14.22
N ASP A 133 -17.34 15.96 -13.65
CA ASP A 133 -18.70 15.71 -14.10
C ASP A 133 -19.59 15.27 -12.92
N GLU A 134 -20.82 14.84 -13.18
CA GLU A 134 -21.76 14.38 -12.14
C GLU A 134 -21.34 13.06 -11.49
N TYR A 135 -20.77 12.13 -12.26
CA TYR A 135 -20.30 10.85 -11.74
C TYR A 135 -19.09 11.04 -10.84
N ALA A 136 -18.15 11.91 -11.23
CA ALA A 136 -17.04 12.30 -10.38
C ALA A 136 -17.52 12.95 -9.07
N ARG A 137 -18.56 13.79 -9.12
CA ARG A 137 -19.14 14.40 -7.90
C ARG A 137 -19.78 13.35 -6.98
N GLN A 138 -20.40 12.33 -7.55
CA GLN A 138 -21.13 11.32 -6.80
C GLN A 138 -20.24 10.19 -6.28
N PHE A 139 -19.26 9.75 -7.09
CA PHE A 139 -18.56 8.49 -6.89
C PHE A 139 -17.05 8.63 -6.73
N LYS A 140 -16.41 9.72 -7.14
CA LYS A 140 -14.95 9.85 -6.96
C LYS A 140 -14.63 9.85 -5.47
N GLN A 141 -13.66 9.02 -5.07
CA GLN A 141 -13.15 9.04 -3.70
C GLN A 141 -12.47 10.38 -3.41
N PRO A 142 -12.64 10.95 -2.21
CA PRO A 142 -11.89 12.13 -1.81
C PRO A 142 -10.40 11.79 -1.72
N ALA A 143 -9.55 12.80 -1.88
CA ALA A 143 -8.12 12.64 -1.63
C ALA A 143 -7.88 12.20 -0.18
N ALA A 144 -6.94 11.28 0.02
CA ALA A 144 -6.64 10.72 1.34
C ALA A 144 -5.15 10.79 1.65
N TYR A 145 -4.84 10.86 2.94
CA TYR A 145 -3.50 10.99 3.47
C TYR A 145 -3.02 9.67 4.06
N PHE A 146 -1.74 9.37 3.87
CA PHE A 146 -1.13 8.15 4.38
C PHE A 146 0.28 8.44 4.91
N THR A 147 0.71 7.64 5.87
CA THR A 147 2.12 7.57 6.26
C THR A 147 2.95 6.90 5.15
N PRO A 148 4.29 7.03 5.16
CA PRO A 148 5.13 6.31 4.22
C PRO A 148 5.03 4.78 4.29
N ASP A 149 4.62 4.24 5.45
CA ASP A 149 4.42 2.79 5.65
C ASP A 149 3.02 2.31 5.20
N GLY A 150 2.17 3.22 4.70
CA GLY A 150 0.84 2.90 4.15
C GLY A 150 -0.33 2.99 5.13
N GLU A 151 -0.09 3.44 6.36
CA GLU A 151 -1.17 3.66 7.33
C GLU A 151 -1.97 4.92 7.00
N PRO A 152 -3.32 4.89 7.03
CA PRO A 152 -4.15 6.06 6.78
C PRO A 152 -3.95 7.11 7.87
N VAL A 153 -3.89 8.38 7.47
CA VAL A 153 -3.79 9.53 8.37
C VAL A 153 -5.07 10.33 8.27
N GLU A 154 -5.74 10.56 9.40
CA GLU A 154 -6.93 11.39 9.42
C GLU A 154 -6.59 12.82 8.99
N LYS A 155 -7.50 13.46 8.24
CA LYS A 155 -7.35 14.83 7.78
C LYS A 155 -7.61 15.84 8.94
N LYS A 156 -6.74 15.80 9.94
CA LYS A 156 -6.70 16.65 11.13
C LYS A 156 -5.29 17.20 11.29
N ILE A 157 -5.16 18.47 11.68
CA ILE A 157 -3.85 19.13 11.76
C ILE A 157 -2.92 18.42 12.75
N GLU A 158 -3.46 17.94 13.86
CA GLU A 158 -2.74 17.24 14.92
C GLU A 158 -2.13 15.92 14.43
N GLU A 159 -2.80 15.26 13.49
CA GLU A 159 -2.36 13.98 12.89
C GLU A 159 -1.44 14.19 11.69
N LEU A 160 -1.57 15.31 10.98
CA LEU A 160 -0.78 15.63 9.79
C LEU A 160 0.56 16.28 10.11
N GLN A 161 0.68 16.98 11.25
CA GLN A 161 1.87 17.75 11.60
C GLN A 161 3.06 16.89 12.06
N ASP A 162 4.24 17.50 11.99
CA ASP A 162 5.53 16.97 12.44
C ASP A 162 5.90 15.62 11.80
N ARG A 163 5.54 15.43 10.52
CA ARG A 163 5.84 14.21 9.76
C ARG A 163 5.84 14.42 8.24
N VAL A 164 6.32 13.41 7.53
CA VAL A 164 6.11 13.24 6.09
C VAL A 164 4.83 12.44 5.88
N VAL A 165 3.95 12.91 5.00
CA VAL A 165 2.73 12.20 4.57
C VAL A 165 2.65 12.15 3.06
N PHE A 166 1.97 11.13 2.56
CA PHE A 166 1.57 11.03 1.17
C PHE A 166 0.12 11.47 1.02
N LEU A 167 -0.20 12.13 -0.08
CA LEU A 167 -1.56 12.44 -0.49
C LEU A 167 -1.84 11.76 -1.83
N PHE A 168 -2.89 10.96 -1.87
CA PHE A 168 -3.38 10.30 -3.09
C PHE A 168 -4.73 10.88 -3.48
N GLU A 169 -4.81 11.47 -4.67
CA GLU A 169 -6.02 12.10 -5.20
C GLU A 169 -7.20 11.14 -5.38
N GLY A 170 -6.91 9.86 -5.62
CA GLY A 170 -7.88 8.78 -5.78
C GLY A 170 -8.27 8.09 -4.46
N GLY A 171 -7.79 8.58 -3.33
CA GLY A 171 -8.22 8.15 -1.99
C GLY A 171 -7.67 6.82 -1.51
N GLN A 172 -6.78 6.18 -2.26
CA GLN A 172 -6.20 4.88 -1.91
C GLN A 172 -4.68 4.91 -1.97
N PHE A 173 -4.06 4.16 -1.06
CA PHE A 173 -2.61 4.03 -1.01
C PHE A 173 -2.09 3.25 -2.23
N ILE A 174 -1.00 3.76 -2.81
CA ILE A 174 -0.22 3.12 -3.85
C ILE A 174 1.25 3.27 -3.45
N TRP A 175 1.99 2.17 -3.44
CA TRP A 175 3.42 2.22 -3.12
C TRP A 175 4.16 3.15 -4.09
N PRO A 176 5.01 4.08 -3.62
CA PRO A 176 5.86 4.86 -4.51
C PRO A 176 6.86 3.95 -5.23
N GLY A 177 6.93 4.05 -6.55
CA GLY A 177 7.90 3.29 -7.34
C GLY A 177 9.35 3.79 -7.18
N VAL A 178 9.52 5.08 -6.86
CA VAL A 178 10.81 5.81 -6.76
C VAL A 178 11.62 5.75 -8.06
N ARG A 179 12.22 4.60 -8.37
CA ARG A 179 12.96 4.31 -9.60
C ARG A 179 13.04 2.80 -9.82
N ILE A 180 13.32 2.36 -11.05
CA ILE A 180 13.56 0.94 -11.35
C ILE A 180 14.76 0.44 -10.52
N GLY A 181 14.62 -0.73 -9.91
CA GLY A 181 15.57 -1.34 -8.99
C GLY A 181 15.55 -0.80 -7.56
N HIS A 182 14.67 0.17 -7.26
CA HIS A 182 14.42 0.58 -5.87
C HIS A 182 13.77 -0.57 -5.10
N LYS A 183 14.15 -0.72 -3.84
CA LYS A 183 13.68 -1.79 -2.94
C LYS A 183 12.99 -1.17 -1.75
N THR A 184 11.70 -1.44 -1.63
CA THR A 184 10.85 -1.04 -0.51
C THR A 184 10.72 -2.23 0.44
N LEU A 185 11.02 -2.02 1.72
CA LEU A 185 10.84 -3.04 2.75
C LEU A 185 9.42 -2.96 3.32
N VAL A 186 8.59 -3.96 3.04
CA VAL A 186 7.26 -4.09 3.64
C VAL A 186 7.38 -4.92 4.91
N LYS A 187 7.32 -4.23 6.05
CA LYS A 187 7.53 -4.82 7.37
C LYS A 187 6.33 -5.64 7.84
N ASP A 188 6.62 -6.66 8.64
CA ASP A 188 5.63 -7.43 9.41
C ASP A 188 4.49 -8.05 8.57
N THR A 189 4.78 -8.47 7.34
CA THR A 189 3.78 -9.10 6.46
C THR A 189 3.35 -10.46 7.01
N PHE A 190 2.03 -10.69 7.14
CA PHE A 190 1.45 -11.86 7.79
C PHE A 190 2.04 -13.19 7.28
N GLY A 191 2.61 -13.97 8.21
CA GLY A 191 3.18 -15.29 7.95
C GLY A 191 4.49 -15.31 7.15
N ARG A 192 5.07 -14.14 6.83
CA ARG A 192 6.36 -14.00 6.13
C ARG A 192 7.37 -13.08 6.82
N GLY A 193 6.92 -12.19 7.71
CA GLY A 193 7.77 -11.14 8.27
C GLY A 193 8.04 -10.06 7.23
N ASP A 194 9.27 -9.56 7.17
CA ASP A 194 9.62 -8.51 6.22
C ASP A 194 9.73 -9.07 4.79
N LEU A 195 9.10 -8.38 3.84
CA LEU A 195 9.21 -8.68 2.42
C LEU A 195 9.87 -7.50 1.70
N GLU A 196 10.82 -7.81 0.82
CA GLU A 196 11.44 -6.82 -0.04
C GLU A 196 10.70 -6.75 -1.38
N MET A 197 10.25 -5.54 -1.72
CA MET A 197 9.51 -5.25 -2.94
C MET A 197 10.36 -4.40 -3.87
N GLU A 198 10.74 -4.96 -5.01
CA GLU A 198 11.59 -4.30 -6.00
C GLU A 198 10.77 -3.70 -7.14
N THR A 199 10.97 -2.41 -7.43
CA THR A 199 10.36 -1.75 -8.59
C THR A 199 10.98 -2.26 -9.88
N ILE A 200 10.20 -2.92 -10.74
CA ILE A 200 10.67 -3.43 -12.04
C ILE A 200 10.14 -2.61 -13.22
N SER A 201 9.12 -1.76 -13.01
CA SER A 201 8.62 -0.80 -13.99
C SER A 201 7.98 0.40 -13.29
N MET A 202 8.14 1.58 -13.86
CA MET A 202 7.48 2.82 -13.42
C MET A 202 6.21 3.15 -14.24
N THR A 203 6.07 2.58 -15.44
CA THR A 203 4.92 2.82 -16.32
C THR A 203 4.66 1.57 -17.14
N PRO A 204 3.68 0.71 -16.81
CA PRO A 204 2.86 0.79 -15.60
C PRO A 204 3.72 0.58 -14.35
N LEU A 205 3.19 0.93 -13.18
CA LEU A 205 3.88 0.65 -11.93
C LEU A 205 3.81 -0.85 -11.63
N VAL A 206 4.98 -1.51 -11.60
CA VAL A 206 5.10 -2.94 -11.39
C VAL A 206 6.21 -3.21 -10.39
N PHE A 207 5.90 -4.04 -9.40
CA PHE A 207 6.84 -4.54 -8.42
C PHE A 207 7.00 -6.06 -8.52
N SER A 208 8.19 -6.55 -8.18
CA SER A 208 8.47 -7.96 -7.96
C SER A 208 8.77 -8.19 -6.48
N VAL A 209 8.19 -9.24 -5.92
CA VAL A 209 8.49 -9.73 -4.56
C VAL A 209 8.81 -11.21 -4.66
N GLU A 210 9.93 -11.61 -4.08
CA GLU A 210 10.31 -13.01 -3.98
C GLU A 210 9.69 -13.63 -2.73
N GLU A 211 9.50 -14.95 -2.74
CA GLU A 211 9.16 -15.69 -1.53
C GLU A 211 7.83 -15.26 -0.86
N PHE A 212 6.83 -14.85 -1.63
CA PHE A 212 5.53 -14.42 -1.08
C PHE A 212 4.71 -15.59 -0.53
N LEU A 213 4.74 -16.73 -1.20
CA LEU A 213 4.13 -17.98 -0.75
C LEU A 213 5.21 -18.95 -0.22
N ARG A 214 4.80 -19.87 0.64
CA ARG A 214 5.57 -21.08 0.96
C ARG A 214 5.13 -22.26 0.10
N ASP A 215 5.96 -23.29 0.02
CA ASP A 215 5.64 -24.49 -0.75
C ASP A 215 4.42 -25.26 -0.20
N ASP A 216 4.30 -25.36 1.13
CA ASP A 216 3.13 -25.98 1.79
C ASP A 216 1.83 -25.23 1.50
N GLU A 217 1.89 -23.90 1.34
CA GLU A 217 0.73 -23.10 0.97
C GLU A 217 0.33 -23.32 -0.48
N ILE A 218 1.32 -23.45 -1.38
CA ILE A 218 1.08 -23.76 -2.79
C ILE A 218 0.42 -25.13 -2.93
N ASP A 219 0.91 -26.14 -2.20
CA ASP A 219 0.34 -27.50 -2.24
C ASP A 219 -1.14 -27.47 -1.82
N VAL A 220 -1.49 -26.77 -0.74
CA VAL A 220 -2.89 -26.59 -0.31
C VAL A 220 -3.75 -25.93 -1.39
N ILE A 221 -3.27 -24.86 -2.02
CA ILE A 221 -4.03 -24.16 -3.09
C ILE A 221 -4.30 -25.12 -4.25
N LEU A 222 -3.27 -25.87 -4.68
CA LEU A 222 -3.39 -26.79 -5.80
C LEU A 222 -4.30 -27.98 -5.48
N ASP A 223 -4.19 -28.57 -4.29
CA ASP A 223 -5.06 -29.68 -3.85
C ASP A 223 -6.54 -29.28 -3.85
N LEU A 224 -6.84 -28.06 -3.39
CA LEU A 224 -8.21 -27.53 -3.37
C LEU A 224 -8.74 -27.17 -4.76
N SER A 225 -7.86 -26.83 -5.71
CA SER A 225 -8.28 -26.24 -6.98
C SER A 225 -8.27 -27.23 -8.15
N MET A 226 -7.33 -28.17 -8.17
CA MET A 226 -7.10 -29.07 -9.31
C MET A 226 -8.33 -29.86 -9.75
N PRO A 227 -9.18 -30.40 -8.86
CA PRO A 227 -10.40 -31.13 -9.25
C PRO A 227 -11.46 -30.25 -9.93
N HIS A 228 -11.37 -28.94 -9.80
CA HIS A 228 -12.42 -27.99 -10.20
C HIS A 228 -12.02 -27.07 -11.36
N LEU A 229 -10.81 -27.21 -11.89
CA LEU A 229 -10.32 -26.41 -13.02
C LEU A 229 -11.21 -26.61 -14.26
N ALA A 230 -11.74 -25.50 -14.78
CA ALA A 230 -12.57 -25.47 -15.98
C ALA A 230 -12.04 -24.40 -16.97
N PRO A 231 -12.41 -24.43 -18.27
CA PRO A 231 -12.00 -23.40 -19.22
C PRO A 231 -12.25 -21.97 -18.70
N SER A 232 -11.26 -21.09 -18.83
CA SER A 232 -11.34 -19.72 -18.31
C SER A 232 -12.42 -18.86 -18.99
N GLY A 233 -13.14 -18.07 -18.20
CA GLY A 233 -14.02 -17.00 -18.68
C GLY A 233 -13.30 -15.64 -18.80
N VAL A 234 -13.99 -14.68 -19.44
CA VAL A 234 -13.65 -13.25 -19.50
C VAL A 234 -14.93 -12.42 -19.40
N THR A 235 -14.86 -11.20 -18.85
CA THR A 235 -15.95 -10.23 -18.99
C THR A 235 -15.96 -9.72 -20.43
N LEU A 236 -17.09 -9.85 -21.11
CA LEU A 236 -17.23 -9.48 -22.52
C LEU A 236 -17.33 -7.96 -22.67
N GLN A 237 -16.59 -7.43 -23.64
CA GLN A 237 -16.65 -6.02 -24.05
C GLN A 237 -17.71 -5.85 -25.13
N ASP A 238 -18.17 -4.61 -25.35
CA ASP A 238 -19.11 -4.29 -26.42
C ASP A 238 -18.62 -4.84 -27.77
N GLY A 239 -19.47 -5.63 -28.45
CA GLY A 239 -19.16 -6.29 -29.73
C GLY A 239 -18.53 -7.68 -29.64
N HIS A 240 -18.29 -8.21 -28.44
CA HIS A 240 -17.74 -9.56 -28.21
C HIS A 240 -18.79 -10.58 -27.72
N GLU A 241 -20.07 -10.23 -27.68
CA GLU A 241 -21.14 -10.98 -27.02
C GLU A 241 -21.31 -12.42 -27.55
N ASN A 242 -20.95 -12.66 -28.81
CA ASN A 242 -21.10 -13.95 -29.48
C ASN A 242 -19.77 -14.69 -29.69
N ARG A 243 -18.68 -14.27 -29.03
CA ARG A 243 -17.35 -14.87 -29.19
C ARG A 243 -16.95 -15.70 -27.97
N PRO A 244 -16.40 -16.91 -28.17
CA PRO A 244 -15.99 -17.74 -27.05
C PRO A 244 -14.73 -17.18 -26.37
N ALA A 245 -14.64 -17.30 -25.04
CA ALA A 245 -13.48 -16.84 -24.27
C ALA A 245 -12.14 -17.43 -24.76
N THR A 246 -12.18 -18.63 -25.35
CA THR A 246 -11.03 -19.33 -25.94
C THR A 246 -10.37 -18.60 -27.09
N ASP A 247 -11.03 -17.59 -27.67
CA ASP A 247 -10.44 -16.76 -28.72
C ASP A 247 -9.28 -15.88 -28.23
N TRP A 248 -9.22 -15.64 -26.92
CA TRP A 248 -8.26 -14.74 -26.28
C TRP A 248 -7.58 -15.34 -25.05
N ARG A 249 -8.26 -16.26 -24.35
CA ARG A 249 -7.78 -16.89 -23.12
C ARG A 249 -7.99 -18.39 -23.19
N THR A 250 -6.90 -19.14 -23.19
CA THR A 250 -6.92 -20.59 -23.44
C THR A 250 -6.58 -21.43 -22.21
N SER A 251 -6.45 -20.80 -21.03
CA SER A 251 -6.18 -21.47 -19.76
C SER A 251 -7.39 -22.18 -19.15
N THR A 252 -7.15 -22.93 -18.08
CA THR A 252 -8.18 -23.35 -17.13
C THR A 252 -8.10 -22.56 -15.83
N THR A 253 -9.22 -22.41 -15.13
CA THR A 253 -9.36 -21.57 -13.95
C THR A 253 -10.28 -22.21 -12.91
N TYR A 254 -9.99 -21.92 -11.64
CA TYR A 254 -10.92 -22.13 -10.54
C TYR A 254 -10.88 -20.90 -9.62
N TRP A 255 -12.02 -20.55 -9.04
CA TRP A 255 -12.14 -19.49 -8.05
C TRP A 255 -12.18 -20.13 -6.67
N LEU A 256 -11.14 -19.87 -5.89
CA LEU A 256 -10.95 -20.41 -4.56
C LEU A 256 -11.35 -19.34 -3.53
N GLU A 257 -12.48 -19.58 -2.87
CA GLU A 257 -13.03 -18.67 -1.86
C GLU A 257 -12.15 -18.61 -0.61
N SER A 258 -12.05 -17.43 -0.01
CA SER A 258 -11.31 -17.20 1.24
C SER A 258 -11.78 -18.11 2.38
N SER A 259 -13.08 -18.41 2.45
CA SER A 259 -13.66 -19.30 3.45
C SER A 259 -13.29 -20.78 3.27
N SER A 260 -12.73 -21.16 2.12
CA SER A 260 -12.47 -22.58 1.78
C SER A 260 -11.39 -23.22 2.66
N HIS A 261 -10.40 -22.45 3.11
CA HIS A 261 -9.31 -22.97 3.93
C HIS A 261 -8.56 -21.85 4.67
N ARG A 262 -8.05 -22.15 5.87
CA ARG A 262 -7.30 -21.20 6.70
C ARG A 262 -6.09 -20.60 5.96
N THR A 263 -5.37 -21.41 5.19
CA THR A 263 -4.24 -20.95 4.35
C THR A 263 -4.65 -19.84 3.38
N VAL A 264 -5.86 -19.91 2.81
CA VAL A 264 -6.35 -18.88 1.89
C VAL A 264 -6.59 -17.58 2.67
N GLN A 265 -7.25 -17.65 3.83
CA GLN A 265 -7.44 -16.49 4.73
C GLN A 265 -6.11 -15.85 5.16
N ASP A 266 -5.10 -16.67 5.42
CA ASP A 266 -3.76 -16.19 5.79
C ASP A 266 -3.07 -15.49 4.61
N ILE A 267 -3.31 -15.93 3.37
CA ILE A 267 -2.87 -15.23 2.15
C ILE A 267 -3.63 -13.91 1.96
N ASP A 268 -4.90 -13.82 2.34
CA ASP A 268 -5.69 -12.57 2.27
C ASP A 268 -5.10 -11.49 3.17
N ARG A 269 -4.76 -11.86 4.41
CA ARG A 269 -4.08 -10.99 5.37
C ARG A 269 -2.73 -10.55 4.84
N ARG A 270 -1.93 -11.49 4.34
CA ARG A 270 -0.61 -11.19 3.74
C ARG A 270 -0.72 -10.26 2.54
N THR A 271 -1.75 -10.46 1.72
CA THR A 271 -2.03 -9.59 0.56
C THR A 271 -2.36 -8.18 1.05
N ALA A 272 -3.22 -8.05 2.07
CA ALA A 272 -3.58 -6.76 2.65
C ALA A 272 -2.35 -6.03 3.22
N ASP A 273 -1.49 -6.74 3.95
CA ASP A 273 -0.25 -6.18 4.49
C ASP A 273 0.72 -5.75 3.38
N LEU A 274 0.83 -6.56 2.31
CA LEU A 274 1.73 -6.29 1.19
C LEU A 274 1.31 -5.03 0.42
N VAL A 275 0.02 -4.89 0.10
CA VAL A 275 -0.47 -3.77 -0.73
C VAL A 275 -1.01 -2.60 0.08
N LYS A 276 -1.11 -2.73 1.41
CA LYS A 276 -1.67 -1.75 2.35
C LYS A 276 -3.11 -1.35 2.04
N VAL A 277 -3.91 -2.32 1.59
CA VAL A 277 -5.35 -2.16 1.30
C VAL A 277 -6.14 -3.25 2.04
N PRO A 278 -7.24 -2.92 2.73
CA PRO A 278 -7.99 -3.89 3.53
C PRO A 278 -8.51 -5.11 2.74
N ILE A 279 -8.70 -6.23 3.45
CA ILE A 279 -9.19 -7.49 2.88
C ILE A 279 -10.55 -7.34 2.19
N SER A 280 -11.42 -6.44 2.68
CA SER A 280 -12.74 -6.18 2.10
C SER A 280 -12.71 -5.64 0.66
N HIS A 281 -11.55 -5.28 0.14
CA HIS A 281 -11.38 -4.85 -1.25
C HIS A 281 -11.00 -6.00 -2.19
N GLN A 282 -10.69 -7.18 -1.66
CA GLN A 282 -10.08 -8.27 -2.42
C GLN A 282 -11.15 -9.19 -3.02
N GLU A 283 -10.96 -9.64 -4.25
CA GLU A 283 -11.72 -10.76 -4.84
C GLU A 283 -11.20 -12.11 -4.34
N SER A 284 -11.97 -13.17 -4.47
CA SER A 284 -11.52 -14.56 -4.25
C SER A 284 -10.29 -14.89 -5.10
N VAL A 285 -9.50 -15.86 -4.66
CA VAL A 285 -8.29 -16.26 -5.38
C VAL A 285 -8.66 -16.89 -6.72
N GLN A 286 -8.12 -16.37 -7.82
CA GLN A 286 -8.24 -16.99 -9.12
C GLN A 286 -7.03 -17.88 -9.39
N VAL A 287 -7.21 -19.20 -9.32
CA VAL A 287 -6.18 -20.20 -9.64
C VAL A 287 -6.17 -20.53 -11.12
N LEU A 288 -5.00 -20.54 -11.72
CA LEU A 288 -4.78 -20.65 -13.17
C LEU A 288 -3.82 -21.78 -13.50
N ARG A 289 -4.14 -22.53 -14.55
CA ARG A 289 -3.26 -23.52 -15.18
C ARG A 289 -3.14 -23.25 -16.68
N TYR A 290 -1.91 -23.12 -17.14
CA TYR A 290 -1.56 -23.04 -18.56
C TYR A 290 -0.69 -24.24 -18.95
N GLU A 291 -1.17 -25.01 -19.90
CA GLU A 291 -0.43 -26.05 -20.60
C GLU A 291 0.37 -25.49 -21.77
N LYS A 292 1.15 -26.35 -22.43
CA LYS A 292 1.90 -25.99 -23.62
C LYS A 292 1.00 -25.28 -24.64
N THR A 293 1.49 -24.17 -25.20
CA THR A 293 0.82 -23.24 -26.13
C THR A 293 -0.31 -22.39 -25.55
N GLN A 294 -0.83 -22.71 -24.35
CA GLN A 294 -1.88 -21.89 -23.74
C GLN A 294 -1.32 -20.53 -23.32
N HIS A 295 -2.16 -19.51 -23.44
CA HIS A 295 -1.83 -18.10 -23.28
C HIS A 295 -3.06 -17.29 -22.87
N TYR A 296 -2.82 -16.02 -22.55
CA TYR A 296 -3.85 -14.99 -22.45
C TYR A 296 -3.36 -13.76 -23.20
N ASP A 297 -4.08 -13.39 -24.27
CA ASP A 297 -3.83 -12.20 -25.06
C ASP A 297 -3.81 -10.92 -24.20
N GLN A 298 -3.26 -9.84 -24.78
CA GLN A 298 -3.11 -8.55 -24.12
C GLN A 298 -4.46 -8.01 -23.64
N HIS A 299 -4.56 -7.69 -22.35
CA HIS A 299 -5.77 -7.20 -21.69
C HIS A 299 -5.45 -6.22 -20.56
N LEU A 300 -6.51 -5.60 -20.04
CA LEU A 300 -6.49 -4.76 -18.86
C LEU A 300 -7.34 -5.44 -17.80
N ASP A 301 -6.91 -5.37 -16.55
CA ASP A 301 -7.68 -5.96 -15.44
C ASP A 301 -8.81 -5.07 -14.97
N TYR A 302 -8.70 -3.75 -15.15
CA TYR A 302 -9.77 -2.82 -14.86
C TYR A 302 -10.83 -2.80 -15.98
N PHE A 303 -12.06 -2.46 -15.60
CA PHE A 303 -13.19 -2.31 -16.51
C PHE A 303 -13.18 -0.91 -17.12
N ALA A 304 -12.76 -0.78 -18.38
CA ALA A 304 -12.71 0.50 -19.07
C ALA A 304 -14.12 0.95 -19.53
N VAL A 305 -14.53 2.16 -19.14
CA VAL A 305 -15.89 2.70 -19.40
C VAL A 305 -16.20 2.76 -20.90
N ASP A 306 -15.21 3.12 -21.71
CA ASP A 306 -15.34 3.22 -23.16
C ASP A 306 -15.61 1.88 -23.86
N ARG A 307 -15.30 0.76 -23.20
CA ARG A 307 -15.51 -0.60 -23.72
C ARG A 307 -16.77 -1.30 -23.21
N HIS A 308 -17.54 -0.63 -22.34
CA HIS A 308 -18.75 -1.16 -21.71
C HIS A 308 -19.90 -0.15 -21.81
N ARG A 309 -19.91 0.71 -22.83
CA ARG A 309 -20.90 1.79 -23.00
C ARG A 309 -22.31 1.24 -23.18
N ASN A 310 -22.43 0.05 -23.77
CA ASN A 310 -23.71 -0.61 -24.01
C ASN A 310 -24.10 -1.57 -22.87
N SER A 311 -23.33 -1.60 -21.77
CA SER A 311 -23.52 -2.50 -20.62
C SER A 311 -23.87 -1.69 -19.36
N PRO A 312 -25.12 -1.19 -19.23
CA PRO A 312 -25.50 -0.27 -18.15
C PRO A 312 -25.33 -0.86 -16.74
N ASP A 313 -25.50 -2.17 -16.58
CA ASP A 313 -25.31 -2.84 -15.28
C ASP A 313 -23.83 -2.89 -14.89
N VAL A 314 -22.93 -3.14 -15.86
CA VAL A 314 -21.49 -3.05 -15.64
C VAL A 314 -21.10 -1.63 -15.25
N LEU A 315 -21.58 -0.62 -15.98
CA LEU A 315 -21.31 0.79 -15.68
C LEU A 315 -21.74 1.19 -14.27
N LYS A 316 -22.91 0.74 -13.81
CA LYS A 316 -23.37 0.96 -12.44
C LYS A 316 -22.48 0.25 -11.42
N GLN A 317 -22.12 -1.02 -11.66
CA GLN A 317 -21.28 -1.80 -10.76
C GLN A 317 -19.90 -1.19 -10.56
N ILE A 318 -19.33 -0.61 -11.62
CA ILE A 318 -18.02 0.06 -11.57
C ILE A 318 -18.14 1.56 -11.25
N GLU A 319 -19.33 2.02 -10.88
CA GLU A 319 -19.64 3.43 -10.57
C GLU A 319 -19.08 4.38 -11.64
N TYR A 320 -19.35 4.04 -12.90
CA TYR A 320 -18.91 4.77 -14.09
C TYR A 320 -17.38 4.99 -14.14
N GLY A 321 -16.62 4.02 -13.62
CA GLY A 321 -15.16 3.99 -13.61
C GLY A 321 -14.54 4.36 -12.26
N HIS A 322 -15.30 4.90 -11.31
CA HIS A 322 -14.79 5.30 -9.99
C HIS A 322 -14.67 4.16 -8.99
N LYS A 323 -15.22 2.98 -9.29
CA LYS A 323 -15.02 1.73 -8.56
C LYS A 323 -14.44 0.69 -9.52
N ASN A 324 -13.21 0.24 -9.29
CA ASN A 324 -12.55 -0.68 -10.21
C ASN A 324 -11.44 -1.51 -9.54
N ARG A 325 -10.94 -2.51 -10.27
CA ARG A 325 -9.74 -3.27 -9.89
C ARG A 325 -8.53 -2.36 -10.00
N MET A 326 -7.92 -2.07 -8.85
CA MET A 326 -6.80 -1.13 -8.71
C MET A 326 -5.45 -1.84 -8.73
N ILE A 327 -5.35 -2.97 -8.05
CA ILE A 327 -4.11 -3.72 -7.88
C ILE A 327 -4.35 -5.17 -8.30
N THR A 328 -3.40 -5.72 -9.03
CA THR A 328 -3.32 -7.16 -9.27
C THR A 328 -2.10 -7.71 -8.57
N VAL A 329 -2.34 -8.65 -7.66
CA VAL A 329 -1.31 -9.42 -6.96
C VAL A 329 -1.24 -10.79 -7.65
N PHE A 330 -0.28 -10.98 -8.54
CA PHE A 330 -0.16 -12.15 -9.41
C PHE A 330 1.03 -13.02 -9.02
N TRP A 331 0.81 -14.22 -8.50
CA TRP A 331 1.88 -15.12 -8.06
C TRP A 331 2.04 -16.35 -8.95
N TYR A 332 3.26 -16.88 -8.95
CA TYR A 332 3.62 -18.09 -9.66
C TYR A 332 3.75 -19.27 -8.68
N MET A 333 3.09 -20.36 -8.99
CA MET A 333 3.07 -21.60 -8.20
C MET A 333 3.89 -22.74 -8.83
N SER A 334 4.46 -22.50 -10.01
CA SER A 334 5.46 -23.38 -10.62
C SER A 334 6.57 -22.57 -11.29
N ASP A 335 7.74 -23.19 -11.38
CA ASP A 335 8.75 -22.79 -12.34
C ASP A 335 8.34 -23.26 -13.73
N VAL A 336 8.57 -22.42 -14.74
CA VAL A 336 8.27 -22.74 -16.14
C VAL A 336 9.58 -22.79 -16.90
N VAL A 337 9.84 -23.93 -17.57
CA VAL A 337 11.12 -24.17 -18.26
C VAL A 337 11.33 -23.17 -19.39
N LYS A 338 10.28 -22.92 -20.18
CA LYS A 338 10.34 -21.97 -21.30
C LYS A 338 8.97 -21.35 -21.60
N GLY A 339 8.95 -20.05 -21.92
CA GLY A 339 7.71 -19.31 -22.20
C GLY A 339 6.97 -18.88 -20.93
N GLY A 340 5.66 -18.68 -21.00
CA GLY A 340 4.81 -18.46 -19.82
C GLY A 340 4.95 -17.11 -19.10
N HIS A 341 5.76 -16.19 -19.63
CA HIS A 341 6.03 -14.89 -19.00
C HIS A 341 4.75 -14.07 -18.78
N THR A 342 4.76 -13.18 -17.79
CA THR A 342 3.80 -12.07 -17.71
C THR A 342 4.42 -10.88 -18.42
N ASN A 343 3.84 -10.46 -19.54
CA ASN A 343 4.39 -9.38 -20.38
C ASN A 343 3.58 -8.10 -20.19
N PHE A 344 4.26 -6.95 -20.05
CA PHE A 344 3.68 -5.62 -20.02
C PHE A 344 4.09 -4.88 -21.29
N ALA A 345 3.28 -5.00 -22.34
CA ALA A 345 3.66 -4.56 -23.69
C ALA A 345 3.90 -3.04 -23.79
N ARG A 346 3.25 -2.27 -22.91
CA ARG A 346 3.33 -0.81 -22.89
C ARG A 346 4.30 -0.25 -21.85
N ALA A 347 5.14 -1.13 -21.28
CA ALA A 347 6.13 -0.73 -20.29
C ALA A 347 7.05 0.40 -20.81
N GLY A 348 7.39 1.37 -19.97
CA GLY A 348 8.12 2.58 -20.35
C GLY A 348 7.30 3.59 -21.16
N GLY A 349 5.96 3.47 -21.18
CA GLY A 349 5.08 4.36 -21.95
C GLY A 349 5.03 4.05 -23.44
N LEU A 350 5.43 2.84 -23.85
CA LEU A 350 5.40 2.42 -25.24
C LEU A 350 3.97 2.47 -25.83
N PRO A 351 3.84 2.70 -27.15
CA PRO A 351 2.54 2.67 -27.80
C PRO A 351 1.90 1.29 -27.71
N PRO A 352 0.57 1.18 -27.90
CA PRO A 352 -0.11 -0.12 -27.99
C PRO A 352 0.60 -1.04 -29.01
N PRO A 353 0.76 -2.34 -28.69
CA PRO A 353 1.39 -3.27 -29.61
C PRO A 353 0.54 -3.41 -30.90
N PRO A 354 1.16 -3.70 -32.05
CA PRO A 354 0.46 -3.84 -33.33
C PRO A 354 -0.52 -5.02 -33.36
N SER A 355 -0.34 -5.98 -32.45
CA SER A 355 -1.26 -7.09 -32.21
C SER A 355 -1.52 -7.21 -30.72
N ASN A 356 -2.74 -7.61 -30.36
CA ASN A 356 -3.07 -8.06 -29.01
C ASN A 356 -2.48 -9.45 -28.70
N LYS A 357 -1.87 -10.11 -29.70
CA LYS A 357 -1.22 -11.40 -29.56
C LYS A 357 0.28 -11.25 -29.39
N GLY A 358 0.85 -12.07 -28.51
CA GLY A 358 2.29 -12.17 -28.32
C GLY A 358 2.86 -11.24 -27.25
N CYS A 359 4.17 -11.40 -27.04
CA CYS A 359 4.93 -10.82 -25.95
C CYS A 359 6.28 -10.26 -26.43
N THR A 360 6.25 -9.53 -27.54
CA THR A 360 7.45 -9.09 -28.27
C THR A 360 7.90 -7.67 -27.91
N GLN A 361 7.13 -6.96 -27.09
CA GLN A 361 7.36 -5.55 -26.73
C GLN A 361 7.29 -5.37 -25.21
N GLY A 362 7.94 -4.32 -24.70
CA GLY A 362 7.90 -3.97 -23.29
C GLY A 362 8.73 -4.91 -22.43
N ILE A 363 8.34 -5.07 -21.17
CA ILE A 363 9.05 -5.94 -20.22
C ILE A 363 8.31 -7.26 -20.05
N SER A 364 9.04 -8.31 -19.71
CA SER A 364 8.48 -9.64 -19.43
C SER A 364 9.05 -10.17 -18.12
N VAL A 365 8.17 -10.64 -17.24
CA VAL A 365 8.53 -11.29 -15.98
C VAL A 365 8.41 -12.80 -16.17
N ALA A 366 9.54 -13.50 -15.98
CA ALA A 366 9.57 -14.95 -16.05
C ALA A 366 8.84 -15.58 -14.85
N PRO A 367 8.05 -16.66 -15.05
CA PRO A 367 7.48 -17.41 -13.94
C PRO A 367 8.58 -18.05 -13.11
N LYS A 368 8.56 -17.76 -11.81
CA LYS A 368 9.45 -18.37 -10.83
C LYS A 368 8.61 -18.74 -9.62
N LYS A 369 8.64 -19.99 -9.18
CA LYS A 369 7.83 -20.45 -8.06
C LYS A 369 8.01 -19.52 -6.85
N ARG A 370 6.92 -19.18 -6.17
CA ARG A 370 6.87 -18.30 -4.98
C ARG A 370 7.12 -16.81 -5.25
N LYS A 371 7.50 -16.41 -6.46
CA LYS A 371 7.52 -15.00 -6.88
C LYS A 371 6.09 -14.49 -7.06
N VAL A 372 5.88 -13.23 -6.70
CA VAL A 372 4.68 -12.45 -7.01
C VAL A 372 5.07 -11.18 -7.75
N VAL A 373 4.21 -10.78 -8.68
CA VAL A 373 4.23 -9.49 -9.36
C VAL A 373 3.03 -8.70 -8.85
N VAL A 374 3.28 -7.50 -8.35
CA VAL A 374 2.23 -6.55 -7.94
C VAL A 374 2.22 -5.43 -8.96
N PHE A 375 1.11 -5.24 -9.66
CA PHE A 375 0.99 -4.14 -10.62
C PHE A 375 -0.31 -3.37 -10.43
N TYR A 376 -0.25 -2.08 -10.74
CA TYR A 376 -1.36 -1.16 -10.57
C TYR A 376 -2.07 -0.95 -11.92
N SER A 377 -3.37 -1.19 -11.91
CA SER A 377 -4.29 -0.96 -13.03
C SER A 377 -4.90 0.44 -13.02
N MET A 378 -4.68 1.20 -11.95
CA MET A 378 -5.14 2.58 -11.79
C MET A 378 -4.00 3.47 -11.29
N LEU A 379 -4.02 4.73 -11.69
CA LEU A 379 -3.12 5.78 -11.24
C LEU A 379 -3.55 6.33 -9.85
N PRO A 380 -2.63 6.98 -9.11
CA PRO A 380 -2.93 7.64 -7.84
C PRO A 380 -4.09 8.64 -7.83
N ASN A 381 -4.47 9.19 -8.98
CA ASN A 381 -5.65 10.07 -9.11
C ASN A 381 -7.00 9.33 -9.29
N GLY A 382 -6.97 8.00 -9.35
CA GLY A 382 -8.14 7.15 -9.53
C GLY A 382 -8.56 6.92 -11.00
N GLU A 383 -7.75 7.31 -11.97
CA GLU A 383 -7.99 6.96 -13.39
C GLU A 383 -7.40 5.57 -13.70
N GLY A 384 -8.02 4.81 -14.61
CA GLY A 384 -7.41 3.58 -15.12
C GLY A 384 -6.11 3.87 -15.87
N ASP A 385 -5.08 3.04 -15.69
CA ASP A 385 -3.78 3.17 -16.35
C ASP A 385 -3.76 2.29 -17.62
N PRO A 386 -3.85 2.86 -18.84
CA PRO A 386 -3.84 2.09 -20.07
C PRO A 386 -2.49 1.42 -20.36
N THR A 387 -1.41 1.82 -19.67
CA THR A 387 -0.09 1.21 -19.80
C THR A 387 0.03 -0.09 -19.02
N SER A 388 -0.92 -0.39 -18.11
CA SER A 388 -1.07 -1.67 -17.41
C SER A 388 -1.49 -2.84 -18.32
N LEU A 389 -1.56 -2.61 -19.64
CA LEU A 389 -1.82 -3.63 -20.65
C LEU A 389 -0.81 -4.75 -20.52
N HIS A 390 -1.31 -5.96 -20.25
CA HIS A 390 -0.47 -7.11 -19.99
C HIS A 390 -1.05 -8.41 -20.57
N ALA A 391 -0.20 -9.42 -20.67
CA ALA A 391 -0.53 -10.73 -21.23
C ALA A 391 0.15 -11.87 -20.48
N GLY A 392 -0.45 -13.06 -20.59
CA GLY A 392 0.21 -14.32 -20.27
C GLY A 392 0.78 -14.94 -21.53
N CYS A 393 2.10 -14.92 -21.69
CA CYS A 393 2.76 -15.44 -22.88
C CYS A 393 2.56 -16.96 -23.02
N PRO A 394 2.56 -17.50 -24.26
CA PRO A 394 2.46 -18.93 -24.48
C PRO A 394 3.50 -19.71 -23.66
N VAL A 395 3.06 -20.79 -23.01
CA VAL A 395 3.98 -21.76 -22.41
C VAL A 395 4.61 -22.58 -23.53
N GLU A 396 5.94 -22.62 -23.60
CA GLU A 396 6.65 -23.40 -24.62
C GLU A 396 7.07 -24.77 -24.08
N GLU A 397 7.47 -24.83 -22.81
CA GLU A 397 7.90 -26.04 -22.12
C GLU A 397 7.55 -26.00 -20.63
N GLY A 398 6.96 -27.09 -20.11
CA GLY A 398 6.46 -27.20 -18.74
C GLY A 398 4.96 -26.89 -18.60
N ILE A 399 4.53 -26.66 -17.35
CA ILE A 399 3.16 -26.27 -16.99
C ILE A 399 3.27 -25.04 -16.08
N LYS A 400 2.51 -23.99 -16.39
CA LYS A 400 2.43 -22.79 -15.55
C LYS A 400 1.23 -22.91 -14.62
N PHE A 401 1.49 -23.02 -13.33
CA PHE A 401 0.51 -22.76 -12.29
C PHE A 401 0.70 -21.34 -11.77
N SER A 402 -0.38 -20.57 -11.73
CA SER A 402 -0.37 -19.21 -11.20
C SER A 402 -1.64 -18.96 -10.42
N GLY A 403 -1.62 -17.95 -9.57
CA GLY A 403 -2.81 -17.43 -8.93
C GLY A 403 -2.79 -15.92 -8.98
N ASN A 404 -3.97 -15.31 -8.92
CA ASN A 404 -4.06 -13.87 -8.76
C ASN A 404 -5.15 -13.49 -7.79
N LYS A 405 -4.95 -12.31 -7.19
CA LYS A 405 -5.95 -11.61 -6.42
C LYS A 405 -6.09 -10.19 -6.94
N TRP A 406 -7.32 -9.84 -7.28
CA TRP A 406 -7.68 -8.47 -7.64
C TRP A 406 -8.11 -7.70 -6.41
N VAL A 407 -7.52 -6.51 -6.22
CA VAL A 407 -7.85 -5.60 -5.12
C VAL A 407 -8.48 -4.35 -5.71
N TRP A 408 -9.70 -4.06 -5.27
CA TRP A 408 -10.48 -2.91 -5.75
C TRP A 408 -10.06 -1.63 -5.04
N ASN A 409 -10.26 -0.48 -5.67
CA ASN A 409 -10.06 0.81 -5.01
C ASN A 409 -11.15 1.11 -3.95
N LYS A 410 -12.24 0.34 -3.90
CA LYS A 410 -13.32 0.45 -2.90
C LYS A 410 -13.68 -0.91 -2.33
N PRO A 411 -14.27 -0.97 -1.12
CA PRO A 411 -14.79 -2.22 -0.57
C PRO A 411 -15.75 -2.91 -1.54
N ARG A 412 -15.64 -4.22 -1.61
CA ARG A 412 -16.64 -5.08 -2.23
C ARG A 412 -17.79 -5.25 -1.25
N LEU A 413 -19.01 -5.20 -1.77
CA LEU A 413 -20.24 -5.32 -0.98
C LEU A 413 -20.71 -6.78 -0.88
N ASP A 414 -19.98 -7.72 -1.48
CA ASP A 414 -20.47 -9.06 -1.79
C ASP A 414 -20.08 -10.12 -0.72
N ASP A 415 -19.53 -9.71 0.43
CA ASP A 415 -19.11 -10.59 1.54
C ASP A 415 -20.02 -10.46 2.79
N GLU A 416 -21.33 -10.23 2.62
CA GLU A 416 -22.34 -10.48 3.66
C GLU A 416 -23.29 -11.64 3.32
#